data_AF-A0A221T210-F1
#
_entry.id   AF-A0A221T210-F1
#
_cell.length_a   1.000
_cell.length_b   1.000
_cell.length_c   1.000
_cell.angle_alpha   90.00
_cell.angle_beta   90.00
_cell.angle_gamma   90.00
#
_symmetry.space_group_name_H-M   'P 1'
#
loop_
_entity.id
_entity.type
_entity.pdbx_description
1 polymer ?
#
loop_
_entity_poly.entity_id
_entity_poly.type
_entity_poly.pdbx_seq_one_letter_code
_entity_poly.pdbx_strand_id
1 'polypeptide(L)'
;MAEDLRVPVVGNTIPFVYRKLRPMHMRFSAVNSSTELLEPLSVFTEEELTMIVDFCQAHGLDFGELDVLRDYDEGKIYLIDVSPTPNGPPNHISDEDHVEALRRLVMAFEREFVSQSK
;
A
#
# COMPACT_ATOMS: atom_id res chain seq x y z
N MET A 1 -14.73 7.58 -10.41
CA MET A 1 -14.67 6.69 -9.23
C MET A 1 -13.81 7.39 -8.20
N ALA A 2 -14.04 7.16 -6.91
CA ALA A 2 -13.06 7.48 -5.89
C ALA A 2 -12.01 6.37 -5.84
N GLU A 3 -10.77 6.76 -5.63
CA GLU A 3 -9.61 5.87 -5.58
C GLU A 3 -8.86 6.09 -4.27
N ASP A 4 -8.53 4.98 -3.61
CA ASP A 4 -7.59 4.97 -2.49
C ASP A 4 -6.47 3.98 -2.80
N LEU A 5 -5.24 4.37 -2.52
CA LEU A 5 -4.07 3.50 -2.61
C LEU A 5 -3.71 3.02 -1.21
N ARG A 6 -3.74 1.71 -0.97
CA ARG A 6 -3.21 1.12 0.27
C ARG A 6 -1.82 0.57 0.02
N VAL A 7 -0.86 1.10 0.78
CA VAL A 7 0.57 0.89 0.56
C VAL A 7 1.14 0.11 1.75
N PRO A 8 1.28 -1.21 1.66
CA PRO A 8 2.01 -1.97 2.67
C PRO A 8 3.49 -1.60 2.65
N VAL A 9 4.08 -1.55 3.84
CA VAL A 9 5.49 -1.28 4.06
C VAL A 9 6.06 -2.40 4.92
N VAL A 10 7.23 -2.88 4.52
CA VAL A 10 8.00 -3.91 5.23
C VAL A 10 9.45 -3.45 5.22
N GLY A 11 10.00 -3.04 6.36
CA GLY A 11 11.30 -2.39 6.46
C GLY A 11 11.39 -1.21 5.49
N ASN A 12 12.33 -1.29 4.56
CA ASN A 12 12.55 -0.26 3.54
C ASN A 12 11.86 -0.58 2.20
N THR A 13 10.94 -1.54 2.20
CA THR A 13 10.31 -2.05 0.99
C THR A 13 8.81 -1.75 0.97
N ILE A 14 8.36 -1.27 -0.17
CA ILE A 14 6.95 -1.27 -0.59
C ILE A 14 6.78 -2.39 -1.64
N PRO A 15 6.23 -3.57 -1.29
CA PRO A 15 6.25 -4.72 -2.19
C PRO A 15 5.21 -4.66 -3.32
N PHE A 16 4.14 -3.88 -3.12
CA PHE A 16 3.05 -3.63 -4.06
C PHE A 16 2.15 -2.52 -3.50
N VAL A 17 1.11 -2.16 -4.25
CA VAL A 17 0.05 -1.23 -3.82
C VAL A 17 -1.30 -1.85 -4.12
N TYR A 18 -2.24 -1.81 -3.16
CA TYR A 18 -3.64 -2.09 -3.48
C TYR A 18 -4.32 -0.82 -3.99
N ARG A 19 -4.89 -0.88 -5.19
CA ARG A 19 -5.78 0.17 -5.70
C ARG A 19 -7.22 -0.21 -5.41
N LYS A 20 -7.87 0.54 -4.52
CA LYS A 20 -9.27 0.33 -4.12
C LYS A 20 -10.14 1.34 -4.88
N LEU A 21 -11.12 0.86 -5.64
CA LEU A 21 -12.05 1.73 -6.39
C LEU A 21 -13.44 1.70 -5.78
N ARG A 22 -14.06 2.88 -5.69
CA ARG A 22 -15.45 3.05 -5.22
C ARG A 22 -16.25 4.02 -6.09
N PRO A 23 -17.57 3.84 -6.21
CA PRO A 23 -18.46 4.86 -6.75
C PRO A 23 -18.37 6.13 -5.90
N MET A 24 -18.42 7.30 -6.54
CA MET A 24 -18.25 8.58 -5.84
C MET A 24 -19.24 8.78 -4.69
N HIS A 25 -20.47 8.29 -4.84
CA HIS A 25 -21.51 8.39 -3.81
C HIS A 25 -21.28 7.45 -2.61
N MET A 26 -20.35 6.49 -2.72
CA MET A 26 -19.94 5.57 -1.64
C MET A 26 -18.46 5.75 -1.25
N ARG A 27 -17.83 6.88 -1.60
CA ARG A 27 -16.37 7.07 -1.44
C ARG A 27 -15.86 6.86 0.00
N PHE A 28 -16.69 7.13 1.00
CA PHE A 28 -16.37 6.94 2.43
C PHE A 28 -16.81 5.57 3.01
N SER A 29 -17.35 4.68 2.17
CA SER A 29 -17.71 3.33 2.58
C SER A 29 -16.47 2.45 2.71
N ALA A 30 -16.52 1.47 3.61
CA ALA A 30 -15.50 0.40 3.68
C ALA A 30 -15.63 -0.62 2.54
N VAL A 31 -16.74 -0.61 1.78
CA VAL A 31 -17.01 -1.56 0.69
C VAL A 31 -16.43 -1.03 -0.62
N ASN A 32 -15.50 -1.78 -1.20
CA ASN A 32 -14.91 -1.48 -2.51
C ASN A 32 -15.78 -2.07 -3.63
N SER A 33 -15.72 -1.48 -4.83
CA SER A 33 -16.24 -2.13 -6.04
C SER A 33 -15.23 -3.05 -6.69
N SER A 34 -13.95 -2.70 -6.61
CA SER A 34 -12.83 -3.56 -7.00
C SER A 34 -11.60 -3.20 -6.21
N THR A 35 -10.71 -4.18 -6.05
CA THR A 35 -9.36 -4.01 -5.53
C THR A 35 -8.39 -4.68 -6.49
N GLU A 36 -7.38 -3.95 -6.95
CA GLU A 36 -6.34 -4.44 -7.84
C GLU A 36 -4.98 -4.40 -7.14
N LEU A 37 -4.09 -5.34 -7.47
CA LEU A 37 -2.70 -5.35 -7.02
C LEU A 37 -1.82 -4.68 -8.07
N LEU A 38 -1.12 -3.61 -7.71
CA LEU A 38 -0.29 -2.84 -8.63
C LEU A 38 1.18 -2.82 -8.21
N GLU A 39 2.05 -2.66 -9.19
CA GLU A 39 3.47 -2.35 -8.94
C GLU A 39 3.61 -0.93 -8.38
N PRO A 40 4.48 -0.69 -7.37
CA PRO A 40 4.61 0.64 -6.77
C PRO A 40 4.98 1.73 -7.79
N LEU A 41 5.88 1.42 -8.71
CA LEU A 41 6.33 2.34 -9.76
C LEU A 41 5.29 2.59 -10.87
N SER A 42 4.18 1.85 -10.90
CA SER A 42 3.08 2.16 -11.83
C SER A 42 2.15 3.25 -11.29
N VAL A 43 2.22 3.55 -9.99
CA VAL A 43 1.34 4.51 -9.30
C VAL A 43 2.08 5.63 -8.58
N PHE A 44 3.36 5.44 -8.27
CA PHE A 44 4.23 6.43 -7.61
C PHE A 44 5.52 6.64 -8.41
N THR A 45 6.06 7.85 -8.31
CA THR A 45 7.42 8.15 -8.74
C THR A 45 8.44 7.58 -7.76
N GLU A 46 9.70 7.45 -8.18
CA GLU A 46 10.79 7.04 -7.28
C GLU A 46 10.93 7.99 -6.08
N GLU A 47 10.82 9.30 -6.31
CA GLU A 47 10.88 10.31 -5.26
C GLU A 47 9.76 10.14 -4.23
N GLU A 48 8.52 9.94 -4.69
CA GLU A 48 7.38 9.67 -3.80
C GLU A 48 7.57 8.39 -2.99
N LEU A 49 8.08 7.31 -3.60
CA LEU A 49 8.38 6.07 -2.88
C LEU A 49 9.46 6.27 -1.81
N THR A 50 10.54 7.00 -2.13
CA THR A 50 11.57 7.36 -1.16
C THR A 50 10.98 8.17 0.00
N MET A 51 10.17 9.19 -0.29
CA MET A 51 9.52 9.99 0.74
C MET A 51 8.58 9.16 1.64
N ILE A 52 7.86 8.18 1.07
CA ILE A 52 7.00 7.27 1.84
C ILE A 52 7.85 6.41 2.80
N VAL A 53 8.95 5.83 2.31
CA VAL A 53 9.83 5.00 3.15
C VAL A 53 10.49 5.83 4.24
N ASP A 54 11.00 7.02 3.92
CA ASP A 54 11.62 7.94 4.87
C ASP A 54 10.61 8.36 5.96
N PHE A 55 9.36 8.63 5.56
CA PHE A 55 8.27 8.88 6.50
C PHE A 55 8.06 7.70 7.45
N CYS A 56 7.95 6.47 6.93
CA CYS A 56 7.77 5.28 7.77
C CYS A 56 8.92 5.09 8.76
N GLN A 57 10.17 5.26 8.31
CA GLN A 57 11.34 5.17 9.18
C GLN A 57 11.32 6.23 10.29
N ALA A 58 11.01 7.49 9.95
CA ALA A 58 10.94 8.58 10.92
C ALA A 58 9.85 8.35 11.98
N HIS A 59 8.79 7.61 11.63
CA HIS A 59 7.68 7.26 12.50
C HIS A 59 7.82 5.89 13.19
N GLY A 60 8.91 5.15 12.94
CA GLY A 60 9.15 3.83 13.53
C GLY A 60 8.20 2.73 13.02
N LEU A 61 7.72 2.86 11.78
CA LEU A 61 6.85 1.86 11.15
C LEU A 61 7.69 0.86 10.34
N ASP A 62 8.12 -0.21 11.00
CA ASP A 62 8.87 -1.29 10.35
C ASP A 62 7.96 -2.24 9.54
N PHE A 63 6.71 -2.41 9.94
CA PHE A 63 5.73 -3.25 9.24
C PHE A 63 4.33 -2.67 9.42
N GLY A 64 3.63 -2.42 8.32
CA GLY A 64 2.30 -1.83 8.37
C GLY A 64 1.74 -1.46 7.01
N GLU A 65 0.68 -0.66 7.02
CA GLU A 65 0.00 -0.18 5.81
C GLU A 65 -0.32 1.32 5.95
N LEU A 66 -0.15 2.05 4.84
CA LEU A 66 -0.57 3.43 4.70
C LEU A 66 -1.80 3.51 3.80
N ASP A 67 -2.73 4.42 4.08
CA ASP A 67 -3.72 4.85 3.09
C ASP A 67 -3.28 6.18 2.47
N VAL A 68 -3.14 6.16 1.15
CA VAL A 68 -2.62 7.27 0.34
C VAL A 68 -3.66 7.68 -0.69
N LEU A 69 -3.89 8.99 -0.80
CA LEU A 69 -4.72 9.58 -1.83
C LEU A 69 -3.84 10.37 -2.80
N ARG A 70 -4.16 10.35 -4.08
CA ARG A 70 -3.56 11.22 -5.09
C ARG A 70 -4.58 12.26 -5.53
N ASP A 71 -4.21 13.53 -5.41
CA ASP A 71 -5.00 14.61 -5.97
C ASP A 71 -4.94 14.58 -7.49
N TYR A 72 -6.09 14.76 -8.14
CA TYR A 72 -6.21 14.63 -9.60
C TYR A 72 -5.67 15.86 -10.33
N ASP A 73 -5.84 17.05 -9.74
CA ASP A 73 -5.53 18.31 -10.40
C ASP A 73 -4.04 18.64 -10.31
N GLU A 74 -3.44 18.51 -9.12
CA GLU A 74 -2.03 18.82 -8.86
C GLU A 74 -1.13 17.58 -8.90
N GLY A 75 -1.70 16.38 -8.88
CA GLY A 75 -0.95 15.12 -8.88
C GLY A 75 -0.25 14.79 -7.56
N LYS A 76 -0.38 15.62 -6.51
CA LYS A 76 0.27 15.40 -5.21
C LYS A 76 -0.33 14.21 -4.47
N ILE A 77 0.49 13.51 -3.71
CA ILE A 77 0.04 12.44 -2.81
C ILE A 77 -0.12 12.93 -1.37
N TYR A 78 -1.07 12.34 -0.67
CA TYR A 78 -1.39 12.64 0.72
C TYR A 78 -1.48 11.32 1.50
N LEU A 79 -0.66 11.18 2.55
CA LEU A 79 -0.76 10.07 3.50
C LEU A 79 -1.85 10.42 4.51
N ILE A 80 -2.96 9.68 4.50
CA ILE A 80 -4.16 9.99 5.31
C ILE A 80 -4.24 9.16 6.58
N ASP A 81 -3.76 7.92 6.52
CA ASP A 81 -3.74 7.00 7.66
C ASP A 81 -2.48 6.14 7.68
N VAL A 82 -2.06 5.74 8.90
CA VAL A 82 -0.89 4.92 9.18
C VAL A 82 -1.29 3.81 10.15
N SER A 83 -1.33 2.58 9.66
CA SER A 83 -1.73 1.42 10.46
C SER A 83 -0.54 0.47 10.72
N PRO A 84 -0.05 0.35 11.98
CA PRO A 84 0.97 -0.63 12.36
C PRO A 84 0.41 -2.06 12.52
N THR A 85 -0.91 -2.22 12.46
CA THR A 85 -1.60 -3.52 12.50
C THR A 85 -2.30 -3.71 11.16
N PRO A 86 -1.58 -4.15 10.11
CA PRO A 86 -2.14 -4.28 8.78
C PRO A 86 -3.27 -5.31 8.80
N ASN A 87 -4.41 -4.91 8.25
CA ASN A 87 -5.60 -5.74 8.13
C ASN A 87 -5.87 -5.92 6.64
N GLY A 88 -5.41 -7.04 6.11
CA GLY A 88 -5.45 -7.30 4.68
C GLY A 88 -5.67 -8.77 4.33
N PRO A 89 -5.96 -9.06 3.05
CA PRO A 89 -6.14 -8.07 1.98
C PRO A 89 -7.54 -7.39 1.97
N PRO A 90 -7.71 -6.25 1.27
CA PRO A 90 -9.00 -5.57 1.18
C PRO A 90 -10.09 -6.41 0.52
N ASN A 91 -11.37 -6.08 0.78
CA ASN A 91 -12.49 -6.75 0.10
C ASN A 91 -12.48 -6.48 -1.43
N HIS A 92 -13.10 -7.40 -2.19
CA HIS A 92 -13.17 -7.37 -3.66
C HIS A 92 -11.82 -7.46 -4.38
N ILE A 93 -10.84 -8.10 -3.76
CA ILE A 93 -9.62 -8.59 -4.42
C ILE A 93 -9.88 -9.95 -5.07
N SER A 94 -9.17 -10.28 -6.16
CA SER A 94 -9.21 -11.62 -6.74
C SER A 94 -8.47 -12.64 -5.87
N ASP A 95 -8.80 -13.93 -5.98
CA ASP A 95 -8.09 -14.99 -5.26
C ASP A 95 -6.61 -15.08 -5.67
N GLU A 96 -6.32 -14.81 -6.95
CA GLU A 96 -4.96 -14.78 -7.49
C GLU A 96 -4.14 -13.64 -6.88
N ASP A 97 -4.67 -12.42 -6.90
CA ASP A 97 -4.02 -11.26 -6.28
C ASP A 97 -3.89 -11.42 -4.77
N HIS A 98 -4.84 -12.08 -4.12
CA HIS A 98 -4.75 -12.40 -2.69
C HIS A 98 -3.51 -13.26 -2.40
N VAL A 99 -3.31 -14.33 -3.17
CA VAL A 99 -2.15 -15.22 -2.99
C VAL A 99 -0.86 -14.49 -3.33
N GLU A 100 -0.84 -13.70 -4.40
CA GLU A 100 0.34 -12.94 -4.82
C GLU A 100 0.73 -11.86 -3.80
N ALA A 101 -0.25 -11.13 -3.26
CA ALA A 101 -0.01 -10.13 -2.22
C ALA A 101 0.63 -10.76 -0.97
N LEU A 102 0.09 -11.90 -0.51
CA LEU A 102 0.67 -12.62 0.63
C LEU A 102 2.10 -13.08 0.33
N ARG A 103 2.33 -13.65 -0.87
CA ARG A 103 3.67 -14.09 -1.30
C ARG A 103 4.66 -12.94 -1.29
N ARG A 104 4.28 -11.77 -1.82
CA ARG A 104 5.12 -10.57 -1.86
C ARG A 104 5.42 -10.01 -0.47
N LEU A 105 4.44 -10.01 0.44
CA LEU A 105 4.67 -9.63 1.84
C LEU A 105 5.68 -10.55 2.51
N VAL A 106 5.52 -11.87 2.35
CA VAL A 106 6.45 -12.86 2.93
C VAL A 106 7.87 -12.65 2.40
N MET A 107 8.04 -12.55 1.09
CA MET A 107 9.38 -12.34 0.50
C MET A 107 10.02 -11.02 0.95
N ALA A 108 9.23 -9.94 1.05
CA ALA A 108 9.72 -8.67 1.56
C ALA A 108 10.16 -8.80 3.03
N PHE A 109 9.36 -9.45 3.86
CA PHE A 109 9.68 -9.67 5.27
C PHE A 109 10.94 -10.52 5.46
N GLU A 110 11.06 -11.62 4.70
CA GLU A 110 12.25 -12.46 4.71
C GLU A 110 13.51 -11.70 4.27
N ARG A 111 13.40 -10.84 3.26
CA ARG A 111 14.54 -10.03 2.81
C ARG A 111 14.95 -9.00 3.86
N GLU A 112 14.00 -8.25 4.40
CA GLU A 112 14.29 -7.10 5.26
C GLU A 112 14.71 -7.50 6.68
N PHE A 113 14.14 -8.58 7.23
CA PHE A 113 14.30 -8.91 8.64
C PHE A 113 14.99 -10.25 8.92
N VAL A 114 14.94 -11.21 8.00
CA VAL A 114 15.50 -12.55 8.23
C VAL A 114 16.87 -12.70 7.57
N SER A 115 16.97 -12.39 6.29
CA SER A 115 18.17 -12.64 5.47
C SER A 115 19.32 -11.67 5.76
N GLN A 116 19.05 -10.53 6.41
CA GLN A 116 20.06 -9.55 6.82
C GLN A 116 20.79 -9.94 8.12
N SER A 117 20.38 -11.02 8.81
CA SER A 117 20.97 -11.47 10.08
C SER A 117 22.19 -12.41 9.91
N LYS A 118 22.98 -12.26 8.85
CA LYS A 118 24.24 -13.01 8.63
C LYS A 118 25.45 -12.10 8.54
#